data_AF-A0A0N4VUE7-F1
#
_entry.id   AF-A0A0N4VUE7-F1
#
_cell.length_a   1.000
_cell.length_b   1.000
_cell.length_c   1.000
_cell.angle_alpha   90.00
_cell.angle_beta   90.00
_cell.angle_gamma   90.00
#
_symmetry.space_group_name_H-M   'P 1'
#
loop_
_entity.id
_entity.type
_entity.pdbx_description
1 polymer ?
#
loop_
_entity_poly.entity_id
_entity_poly.type
_entity_poly.pdbx_seq_one_letter_code
_entity_poly.pdbx_strand_id
1 'polypeptide(L)'
;MNDTFYDLDSNVTTIGYKQFLDRIFSNTSLGHRLRERLTLVNLRHVFYLISPYETAVETLEEVPNYNVEVSTWWLVFIITEFLILQISGHRERFALNDSITSICAGMLSQCFK
;
A
#
# COMPACT_ATOMS: atom_id res chain seq x y z
N MET A 1 -36.28 -21.60 -20.66
CA MET A 1 -35.11 -21.32 -21.54
C MET A 1 -34.61 -19.91 -21.28
N ASN A 2 -34.12 -19.60 -20.07
CA ASN A 2 -33.50 -18.30 -19.77
C ASN A 2 -32.20 -18.43 -18.93
N ASP A 3 -31.80 -19.65 -18.56
CA ASP A 3 -30.72 -19.85 -17.58
C ASP A 3 -29.32 -19.72 -18.22
N THR A 4 -29.20 -19.90 -19.54
CA THR A 4 -27.92 -19.86 -20.24
C THR A 4 -27.35 -18.45 -20.45
N PHE A 5 -28.19 -17.40 -20.42
CA PHE A 5 -27.75 -16.03 -20.65
C PHE A 5 -27.08 -15.41 -19.40
N TYR A 6 -27.61 -15.71 -18.21
CA TYR A 6 -27.04 -15.25 -16.94
C TYR A 6 -25.68 -15.92 -16.63
N ASP A 7 -25.54 -17.20 -16.98
CA ASP A 7 -24.27 -17.92 -16.80
C ASP A 7 -23.15 -17.38 -17.71
N LEU A 8 -23.47 -16.92 -18.93
CA LEU A 8 -22.48 -16.34 -19.84
C LEU A 8 -21.94 -14.99 -19.35
N ASP A 9 -22.83 -14.14 -18.82
CA ASP A 9 -22.46 -12.79 -18.34
C ASP A 9 -21.63 -12.87 -17.04
N SER A 10 -21.96 -13.81 -16.15
CA SER A 10 -21.19 -14.06 -14.93
C SER A 10 -19.78 -14.62 -15.23
N ASN A 11 -19.64 -15.45 -16.25
CA ASN A 11 -18.36 -16.06 -16.59
C ASN A 11 -17.44 -15.07 -17.32
N VAL A 12 -17.98 -14.25 -18.23
CA VAL A 12 -17.24 -13.19 -18.94
C VAL A 12 -16.72 -12.14 -17.97
N THR A 13 -17.56 -11.68 -17.03
CA THR A 13 -17.12 -10.74 -15.98
C THR A 13 -16.03 -11.37 -15.11
N THR A 14 -16.21 -12.61 -14.66
CA THR A 14 -15.23 -13.34 -13.84
C THR A 14 -13.88 -13.52 -14.56
N ILE A 15 -13.89 -13.84 -15.86
CA ILE A 15 -12.67 -13.97 -16.67
C ILE A 15 -11.94 -12.63 -16.80
N GLY A 16 -12.68 -11.54 -17.06
CA GLY A 16 -12.12 -10.19 -17.15
C GLY A 16 -11.49 -9.73 -15.83
N TYR A 17 -12.17 -9.98 -14.70
CA TYR A 17 -11.63 -9.67 -13.37
C TYR A 17 -10.37 -10.49 -13.04
N LYS A 18 -10.37 -11.80 -13.32
CA LYS A 18 -9.18 -12.63 -13.12
C LYS A 18 -8.00 -12.15 -13.96
N GLN A 19 -8.21 -11.89 -15.24
CA GLN A 19 -7.17 -11.40 -16.14
C GLN A 19 -6.61 -10.03 -15.70
N PHE A 20 -7.47 -9.14 -15.20
CA PHE A 20 -7.06 -7.87 -14.64
C PHE A 20 -6.22 -8.05 -13.36
N LEU A 21 -6.69 -8.87 -12.42
CA LEU A 21 -5.98 -9.16 -11.16
C LEU A 21 -4.62 -9.82 -11.42
N ASP A 22 -4.56 -10.79 -12.33
CA ASP A 22 -3.30 -11.45 -12.69
C ASP A 22 -2.29 -10.46 -13.28
N ARG A 23 -2.76 -9.42 -13.98
CA ARG A 23 -1.89 -8.35 -14.47
C ARG A 23 -1.39 -7.44 -13.35
N ILE A 24 -2.26 -7.06 -12.42
CA ILE A 24 -1.96 -6.22 -11.25
C ILE A 24 -1.06 -6.92 -10.22
N PHE A 25 -1.10 -8.26 -10.17
CA PHE A 25 -0.34 -9.09 -9.23
C PHE A 25 0.69 -10.01 -9.91
N SER A 26 1.00 -9.80 -11.19
CA SER A 26 2.07 -10.52 -11.90
C SER A 26 3.45 -10.30 -11.26
N ASN A 27 4.43 -11.15 -11.55
CA ASN A 27 5.75 -11.11 -10.88
C ASN A 27 6.54 -9.80 -11.07
N THR A 28 6.21 -8.99 -12.08
CA THR A 28 6.82 -7.66 -12.30
C THR A 28 5.92 -6.50 -11.87
N SER A 29 4.76 -6.81 -11.29
CA SER A 29 3.72 -5.86 -10.98
C SER A 29 3.97 -5.06 -9.71
N LEU A 30 3.25 -3.96 -9.61
CA LEU A 30 3.18 -3.12 -8.41
C LEU A 30 2.72 -3.94 -7.19
N GLY A 31 1.79 -4.89 -7.35
CA GLY A 31 1.30 -5.72 -6.26
C GLY A 31 2.37 -6.61 -5.64
N HIS A 32 3.25 -7.19 -6.46
CA HIS A 32 4.39 -7.99 -5.98
C HIS A 32 5.35 -7.12 -5.13
N ARG A 33 5.68 -5.94 -5.63
CA ARG A 33 6.56 -4.99 -4.93
C ARG A 33 5.95 -4.50 -3.63
N LEU A 34 4.64 -4.23 -3.59
CA LEU A 34 3.96 -3.88 -2.34
C LEU A 34 4.03 -5.03 -1.33
N ARG A 35 3.76 -6.27 -1.76
CA ARG A 35 3.80 -7.44 -0.89
C ARG A 35 5.18 -7.67 -0.28
N GLU A 36 6.25 -7.50 -1.05
CA GLU A 36 7.64 -7.59 -0.54
C GLU A 36 7.95 -6.53 0.51
N ARG A 37 7.23 -5.40 0.50
CA ARG A 37 7.42 -4.30 1.45
C ARG A 37 6.46 -4.37 2.65
N LEU A 38 5.31 -5.03 2.53
CA LEU A 38 4.39 -5.31 3.65
C LEU A 38 4.87 -6.49 4.52
N THR A 39 6.09 -6.41 5.04
CA THR A 39 6.61 -7.40 6.00
C THR A 39 6.39 -6.93 7.43
N LEU A 40 6.31 -7.88 8.37
CA LEU A 40 6.25 -7.56 9.80
C LEU A 40 7.53 -6.85 10.28
N VAL A 41 8.67 -7.07 9.62
CA VAL A 41 9.91 -6.36 9.91
C VAL A 41 9.76 -4.88 9.58
N ASN A 42 9.25 -4.55 8.39
CA ASN A 42 9.00 -3.16 8.00
C ASN A 42 7.93 -2.51 8.86
N LEU A 43 6.95 -3.29 9.34
CA LEU A 43 5.97 -2.82 10.31
C LEU A 43 6.63 -2.40 11.64
N ARG A 44 7.58 -3.20 12.13
CA ARG A 44 8.36 -2.86 13.33
C ARG A 44 9.16 -1.57 13.12
N HIS A 45 9.75 -1.39 11.95
CA HIS A 45 10.46 -0.16 11.60
C HIS A 45 9.55 1.08 11.64
N VAL A 46 8.27 0.96 11.25
CA VAL A 46 7.31 2.07 11.34
C VAL A 46 7.09 2.54 12.78
N PHE A 47 7.05 1.60 13.73
CA PHE A 47 6.81 1.88 15.15
C PHE A 47 8.09 1.99 15.98
N TYR A 48 9.27 1.97 15.34
CA TYR A 48 10.56 1.91 16.02
C TYR A 48 10.68 0.75 17.02
N LEU A 49 9.99 -0.37 16.77
CA LEU A 49 10.01 -1.58 17.61
C LEU A 49 11.18 -2.51 17.21
N ILE A 50 12.38 -1.94 17.13
CA ILE A 50 13.59 -2.68 16.78
C ILE A 50 14.75 -2.34 17.72
N SER A 51 15.54 -3.36 18.05
CA SER A 51 16.71 -3.21 18.90
C SER A 51 17.88 -2.66 18.08
N PRO A 52 18.70 -1.74 18.61
CA PRO A 52 19.86 -1.22 17.89
C PRO A 52 20.88 -2.32 17.54
N TYR A 53 20.91 -3.43 18.30
CA TYR A 53 21.78 -4.57 18.01
C TYR A 53 21.35 -5.37 16.76
N GLU A 54 20.09 -5.24 16.33
CA GLU A 54 19.56 -5.92 15.13
C GLU A 54 19.83 -5.12 13.85
N THR A 55 20.01 -3.81 13.94
CA THR A 55 20.12 -2.89 12.80
C THR A 55 21.46 -2.14 12.73
N ALA A 56 22.42 -2.51 13.58
CA ALA A 56 23.76 -1.94 13.54
C ALA A 56 24.48 -2.47 12.29
N VAL A 57 24.88 -1.54 11.42
CA VAL A 57 25.70 -1.83 10.24
C VAL A 57 27.09 -1.23 10.42
N GLU A 58 28.11 -1.88 9.87
CA GLU A 58 29.50 -1.45 10.05
C GLU A 58 29.85 -0.28 9.12
N THR A 59 29.21 -0.22 7.94
CA THR A 59 29.47 0.80 6.92
C THR A 59 28.20 1.56 6.53
N LEU A 60 28.36 2.82 6.10
CA LEU A 60 27.23 3.66 5.67
C LEU A 60 26.53 3.13 4.40
N GLU A 61 27.25 2.37 3.58
CA GLU A 61 26.72 1.80 2.33
C GLU A 61 25.74 0.64 2.58
N GLU A 62 25.83 0.01 3.75
CA GLU A 62 24.93 -1.07 4.18
C GLU A 62 23.62 -0.54 4.79
N VAL A 63 23.51 0.77 5.03
CA VAL A 63 22.31 1.37 5.62
C VAL A 63 21.15 1.26 4.62
N PRO A 64 20.10 0.49 4.94
CA PRO A 64 18.96 0.37 4.06
C PRO A 64 18.17 1.67 4.01
N ASN A 65 17.48 1.92 2.89
CA ASN A 65 16.64 3.10 2.75
C ASN A 65 15.29 2.90 3.47
N TYR A 66 15.29 3.16 4.78
CA TYR A 66 14.11 3.01 5.64
C TYR A 66 12.90 3.83 5.18
N ASN A 67 13.10 4.96 4.49
CA ASN A 67 11.99 5.77 3.97
C ASN A 67 11.15 4.96 2.97
N VAL A 68 11.81 4.19 2.11
CA VAL A 68 11.14 3.34 1.11
C VAL A 68 10.41 2.17 1.78
N GLU A 69 11.02 1.56 2.79
CA GLU A 69 10.44 0.40 3.49
C GLU A 69 9.19 0.77 4.31
N VAL A 70 9.24 1.89 5.02
CA VAL A 70 8.17 2.36 5.90
C VAL A 70 7.02 3.01 5.12
N SER A 71 7.31 3.69 4.00
CA SER A 71 6.30 4.40 3.19
C SER A 71 5.14 3.51 2.73
N THR A 72 5.41 2.22 2.51
CA THR A 72 4.38 1.28 2.05
C THR A 72 3.37 0.96 3.15
N TRP A 73 3.84 0.71 4.38
CA TRP A 73 2.97 0.53 5.55
C TRP A 73 2.22 1.83 5.90
N TRP A 74 2.86 2.98 5.73
CA TRP A 74 2.22 4.27 5.95
C TRP A 74 1.05 4.50 4.99
N LEU A 75 1.20 4.16 3.70
CA LEU A 75 0.12 4.19 2.72
C LEU A 75 -1.04 3.27 3.12
N VAL A 76 -0.75 2.07 3.63
CA VAL A 76 -1.77 1.14 4.14
C VAL A 76 -2.54 1.74 5.31
N PHE A 77 -1.88 2.44 6.23
CA PHE A 77 -2.55 3.11 7.34
C PHE A 77 -3.46 4.25 6.91
N ILE A 78 -3.03 5.07 5.94
CA ILE A 78 -3.88 6.12 5.37
C ILE A 78 -5.14 5.52 4.73
N ILE A 79 -5.01 4.43 3.96
CA ILE A 79 -6.15 3.74 3.36
C ILE A 79 -7.03 3.12 4.45
N THR A 80 -6.43 2.54 5.49
CA THR A 80 -7.18 1.91 6.59
C THR A 80 -7.96 2.95 7.38
N GLU A 81 -7.34 4.08 7.71
CA GLU A 81 -8.00 5.23 8.35
C GLU A 81 -9.14 5.76 7.48
N PHE A 82 -8.91 5.89 6.17
CA PHE A 82 -9.95 6.25 5.20
C PHE A 82 -11.16 5.30 5.27
N LEU A 83 -10.92 3.99 5.27
CA LEU A 83 -11.98 2.98 5.34
C LEU A 83 -12.73 3.05 6.67
N ILE A 84 -12.02 3.20 7.79
CA ILE A 84 -12.62 3.32 9.13
C ILE A 84 -13.50 4.57 9.22
N LEU A 85 -13.03 5.72 8.72
CA LEU A 85 -13.79 6.97 8.74
C LEU A 85 -15.03 6.91 7.83
N GLN A 86 -14.90 6.27 6.67
CA GLN A 86 -16.03 6.03 5.77
C GLN A 86 -17.09 5.15 6.44
N ILE A 87 -16.68 4.07 7.11
CA ILE A 87 -17.60 3.16 7.82
C ILE A 87 -18.21 3.84 9.05
N SER A 88 -17.43 4.67 9.76
CA SER A 88 -17.86 5.31 11.01
C SER A 88 -18.79 6.51 10.81
N GLY A 89 -19.09 6.91 9.56
CA GLY A 89 -20.07 7.96 9.25
C GLY A 89 -19.67 9.39 9.64
N HIS A 90 -18.43 9.61 10.12
CA HIS A 90 -17.93 10.92 10.55
C HIS A 90 -17.41 11.76 9.37
N ARG A 91 -18.26 11.96 8.35
CA ARG A 91 -17.92 12.66 7.09
C ARG A 91 -17.46 14.11 7.27
N GLU A 92 -17.86 14.79 8.34
CA GLU A 92 -17.60 16.23 8.52
C GLU A 92 -16.20 16.56 9.05
N ARG A 93 -15.44 15.58 9.57
CA ARG A 93 -14.09 15.80 10.12
C ARG A 93 -12.98 15.34 9.18
N PHE A 94 -13.29 15.25 7.89
CA PHE A 94 -12.40 14.58 6.96
C PHE A 94 -11.45 15.55 6.27
N ALA A 95 -10.28 15.75 6.88
CA ALA A 95 -9.19 16.54 6.31
C ALA A 95 -8.38 15.74 5.27
N LEU A 96 -9.06 15.14 4.29
CA LEU A 96 -8.41 14.43 3.18
C LEU A 96 -7.41 15.30 2.44
N ASN A 97 -7.78 16.57 2.28
CA ASN A 97 -6.91 17.59 1.72
C ASN A 97 -5.53 17.55 2.38
N ASP A 98 -5.48 17.52 3.71
CA ASP A 98 -4.22 17.59 4.45
C ASP A 98 -3.39 16.32 4.29
N SER A 99 -4.05 15.16 4.18
CA SER A 99 -3.40 13.88 3.86
C SER A 99 -2.79 13.89 2.46
N ILE A 100 -3.55 14.35 1.45
CA ILE A 100 -3.08 14.46 0.06
C ILE A 100 -1.94 15.49 -0.04
N THR A 101 -2.08 16.65 0.59
CA THR A 101 -1.05 17.69 0.64
C THR A 101 0.22 17.18 1.31
N SER A 102 0.12 16.39 2.39
CA SER A 102 1.28 15.80 3.06
C SER A 102 1.99 14.76 2.20
N ILE A 103 1.26 13.91 1.48
CA ILE A 103 1.83 12.95 0.52
C ILE A 103 2.54 13.71 -0.62
N CYS A 104 1.89 14.72 -1.19
CA CYS A 104 2.47 15.54 -2.25
C CYS A 104 3.73 16.28 -1.78
N ALA A 105 3.71 16.86 -0.57
CA ALA A 105 4.87 17.52 0.01
C ALA A 105 6.03 16.54 0.23
N GLY A 106 5.75 15.33 0.71
CA GLY A 106 6.74 14.27 0.86
C GLY A 106 7.36 13.84 -0.46
N MET A 107 6.55 13.61 -1.50
CA MET A 107 7.06 13.25 -2.84
C MET A 107 7.87 14.39 -3.47
N LEU A 108 7.38 15.63 -3.39
CA LEU A 108 8.10 16.81 -3.89
C LEU A 108 9.43 17.02 -3.15
N SER A 109 9.45 16.79 -1.83
CA SER A 109 10.69 16.86 -1.04
C SER A 109 11.74 15.85 -1.47
N GLN A 110 11.36 14.72 -2.09
CA GLN A 110 12.31 13.75 -2.64
C GLN A 110 12.72 14.10 -4.08
N CYS A 111 11.89 14.83 -4.83
CA CYS A 111 12.22 15.32 -6.18
C CYS A 111 13.17 16.52 -6.18
N PHE A 112 13.20 17.31 -5.11
CA PHE A 112 14.06 18.49 -4.95
C PHE A 112 15.26 18.26 -4.02
N LYS A 113 15.54 17.00 -3.68
CA LYS A 113 16.68 16.59 -2.87
C LYS A 113 17.85 16.19 -3.75
#